data_AF-A0A0F8Q4I6-F1
#
_entry.id   AF-A0A0F8Q4I6-F1
#
_cell.length_a   1.000
_cell.length_b   1.000
_cell.length_c   1.000
_cell.angle_alpha   90.00
_cell.angle_beta   90.00
_cell.angle_gamma   90.00
#
_symmetry.space_group_name_H-M   'P 1'
#
loop_
_entity.id
_entity.type
_entity.pdbx_description
1 polymer ?
#
loop_
_entity_poly.entity_id
_entity_poly.type
_entity_poly.pdbx_seq_one_letter_code
_entity_poly.pdbx_strand_id
1 'polypeptide(L)'
;SMVTPTQFARAVVPRGTTTIIADPHEIANVKGIEGIKYMLKASEGLPLSVYFMLPSCVPATSFENSGAVLKAEDLRQLIEHKRVLGLGELMDYPGVIFRNDDIVDKIELAQKHDKLIDGHGPDIRDRELNAYVAAGVITEHECSTVDEMLDRLRLGMYILIRQGSAARNLETLVRGLTKENMRRCLFCTDDKHPEDILVTGHIDNNVRLAIKNGIDPIS
;
A
#
# COMPACT_ATOMS: atom_id res chain seq x y z
N SER A 1 -2.43 1.88 13.01
CA SER A 1 -3.15 1.19 14.12
C SER A 1 -2.50 1.23 15.51
N MET A 2 -1.30 1.77 15.78
CA MET A 2 -0.75 1.96 17.16
C MET A 2 -0.73 0.73 18.10
N VAL A 3 -0.89 -0.49 17.57
CA VAL A 3 -0.94 -1.74 18.34
C VAL A 3 -0.12 -2.82 17.64
N THR A 4 0.21 -3.88 18.35
CA THR A 4 0.96 -5.01 17.77
C THR A 4 0.12 -5.80 16.75
N PRO A 5 0.75 -6.56 15.83
CA PRO A 5 0.03 -7.40 14.86
C PRO A 5 -1.01 -8.34 15.50
N THR A 6 -0.71 -8.89 16.67
CA THR A 6 -1.63 -9.75 17.42
C THR A 6 -2.90 -9.00 17.85
N GLN A 7 -2.76 -7.79 18.40
CA GLN A 7 -3.92 -6.99 18.83
C GLN A 7 -4.71 -6.47 17.63
N PHE A 8 -4.02 -6.11 16.55
CA PHE A 8 -4.66 -5.75 15.29
C PHE A 8 -5.50 -6.92 14.75
N ALA A 9 -4.95 -8.14 14.69
CA ALA A 9 -5.68 -9.33 14.25
C ALA A 9 -6.94 -9.60 15.09
N ARG A 10 -6.85 -9.43 16.41
CA ARG A 10 -8.01 -9.56 17.32
C ARG A 10 -9.14 -8.57 16.99
N ALA A 11 -8.81 -7.38 16.46
CA ALA A 11 -9.80 -6.37 16.12
C ALA A 11 -10.46 -6.63 14.74
N VAL A 12 -9.70 -7.13 13.76
CA VAL A 12 -10.17 -7.21 12.36
C VAL A 12 -10.66 -8.59 11.93
N VAL A 13 -10.13 -9.68 12.49
CA VAL A 13 -10.53 -11.05 12.13
C VAL A 13 -12.00 -11.34 12.47
N PRO A 14 -12.54 -10.96 13.64
CA PRO A 14 -13.95 -11.15 13.94
C PRO A 14 -14.90 -10.38 12.99
N ARG A 15 -14.36 -9.40 12.25
CA ARG A 15 -15.09 -8.62 11.25
C ARG A 15 -14.97 -9.19 9.84
N GLY A 16 -14.31 -10.34 9.67
CA GLY A 16 -14.15 -11.03 8.38
C GLY A 16 -12.90 -10.66 7.59
N THR A 17 -12.01 -9.80 8.11
CA THR A 17 -10.71 -9.57 7.46
C THR A 17 -9.80 -10.78 7.71
N THR A 18 -9.49 -11.54 6.66
CA THR A 18 -8.65 -12.74 6.75
C THR A 18 -7.23 -12.53 6.23
N THR A 19 -6.99 -11.47 5.46
CA THR A 19 -5.69 -11.17 4.87
C THR A 19 -5.43 -9.67 4.84
N ILE A 20 -4.19 -9.29 5.11
CA ILE A 20 -3.67 -7.94 4.89
C ILE A 20 -2.34 -8.00 4.14
N ILE A 21 -2.06 -6.93 3.40
CA ILE A 21 -0.75 -6.62 2.85
C ILE A 21 -0.31 -5.35 3.57
N ALA A 22 0.72 -5.44 4.38
CA ALA A 22 1.21 -4.35 5.22
C ALA A 22 2.50 -3.77 4.66
N ASP A 23 2.58 -2.45 4.58
CA ASP A 23 3.86 -1.75 4.49
C ASP A 23 4.29 -1.33 5.91
N PRO A 24 5.39 -1.90 6.47
CA PRO A 24 5.88 -1.55 7.78
C PRO A 24 6.81 -0.32 7.78
N HIS A 25 6.63 0.64 6.86
CA HIS A 25 7.54 1.79 6.72
C HIS A 25 7.70 2.60 8.01
N GLU A 26 6.70 2.64 8.89
CA GLU A 26 6.78 3.38 10.14
C GLU A 26 7.79 2.80 11.13
N ILE A 27 7.71 1.48 11.37
CA ILE A 27 8.68 0.82 12.25
C ILE A 27 10.05 0.70 11.58
N ALA A 28 10.09 0.66 10.25
CA ALA A 28 11.34 0.68 9.50
C ALA A 28 12.04 2.05 9.60
N ASN A 29 11.31 3.17 9.58
CA ASN A 29 11.88 4.47 9.86
C ASN A 29 12.50 4.57 11.27
N VAL A 30 11.97 3.83 12.25
CA VAL A 30 12.48 3.85 13.63
C VAL A 30 13.60 2.82 13.89
N LYS A 31 13.51 1.62 13.30
CA LYS A 31 14.37 0.46 13.62
C LYS A 31 14.98 -0.24 12.40
N GLY A 32 14.81 0.33 11.20
CA GLY A 32 15.31 -0.23 9.95
C GLY A 32 14.85 -1.66 9.73
N ILE A 33 15.79 -2.49 9.27
CA ILE A 33 15.54 -3.90 8.95
C ILE A 33 15.05 -4.71 10.15
N GLU A 34 15.48 -4.36 11.36
CA GLU A 34 15.07 -5.07 12.58
C GLU A 34 13.60 -4.78 12.92
N GLY A 35 13.09 -3.60 12.57
CA GLY A 35 11.67 -3.28 12.65
C GLY A 35 10.82 -4.16 11.72
N ILE A 36 11.31 -4.37 10.49
CA ILE A 36 10.64 -5.22 9.50
C ILE A 36 10.65 -6.68 9.96
N LYS A 37 11.80 -7.20 10.42
CA LYS A 37 11.93 -8.56 10.97
C LYS A 37 11.04 -8.78 12.19
N TYR A 38 10.91 -7.76 13.06
CA TYR A 38 9.98 -7.81 14.17
C TYR A 38 8.54 -8.00 13.68
N MET A 39 8.07 -7.23 12.69
CA MET A 39 6.72 -7.35 12.17
C MET A 39 6.45 -8.71 11.51
N LEU A 40 7.42 -9.23 10.75
CA LEU A 40 7.37 -10.59 10.21
C LEU A 40 7.18 -11.61 11.34
N LYS A 41 8.03 -11.57 12.37
CA LYS A 41 7.97 -12.51 13.51
C LYS A 41 6.68 -12.36 14.33
N ALA A 42 6.30 -11.13 14.66
CA ALA A 42 5.13 -10.83 15.49
C ALA A 42 3.79 -11.19 14.85
N SER A 43 3.78 -11.39 13.52
CA SER A 43 2.61 -11.84 12.77
C SER A 43 2.57 -13.35 12.50
N GLU A 44 3.54 -14.13 12.98
CA GLU A 44 3.55 -15.58 12.82
C GLU A 44 2.46 -16.27 13.64
N GLY A 45 1.82 -17.30 13.06
CA GLY A 45 0.82 -18.12 13.74
C GLY A 45 -0.50 -17.40 14.06
N LEU A 46 -0.70 -16.17 13.57
CA LEU A 46 -1.96 -15.46 13.76
C LEU A 46 -3.07 -16.07 12.90
N PRO A 47 -4.35 -15.95 13.32
CA PRO A 47 -5.50 -16.29 12.49
C PRO A 47 -5.75 -15.28 11.35
N LEU A 48 -4.79 -14.39 11.09
CA LEU A 48 -4.78 -13.39 10.03
C LEU A 48 -3.56 -13.65 9.15
N SER A 49 -3.77 -13.79 7.84
CA SER A 49 -2.65 -13.87 6.90
C SER A 49 -2.05 -12.48 6.70
N VAL A 50 -0.78 -12.30 7.07
CA VAL A 50 -0.08 -11.03 6.96
C VAL A 50 1.05 -11.17 5.94
N TYR A 51 0.89 -10.45 4.84
CA TYR A 51 1.92 -10.27 3.81
C TYR A 51 2.51 -8.86 3.91
N PHE A 52 3.66 -8.66 3.30
CA PHE A 52 4.44 -7.43 3.44
C PHE A 52 4.92 -6.89 2.10
N MET A 53 4.88 -5.57 1.97
CA MET A 53 5.71 -4.82 1.04
C MET A 53 6.94 -4.32 1.81
N LEU A 54 8.11 -4.34 1.17
CA LEU A 54 9.32 -3.79 1.76
C LEU A 54 9.28 -2.27 1.65
N PRO A 55 9.51 -1.54 2.76
CA PRO A 55 9.52 -0.08 2.77
C PRO A 55 10.53 0.48 1.76
N SER A 56 10.05 1.32 0.86
CA SER A 56 10.86 1.83 -0.24
C SER A 56 11.57 3.15 0.10
N CYS A 57 10.96 3.98 0.95
CA CYS A 57 11.42 5.34 1.29
C CYS A 57 11.68 5.45 2.80
N VAL A 58 12.88 5.03 3.23
CA VAL A 58 13.35 5.17 4.61
C VAL A 58 14.74 5.83 4.60
N PRO A 59 14.85 7.13 4.96
CA PRO A 59 13.76 8.07 5.27
C PRO A 59 12.86 8.40 4.07
N ALA A 60 11.70 9.02 4.34
CA ALA A 60 10.79 9.47 3.30
C ALA A 60 11.37 10.66 2.51
N THR A 61 12.18 11.50 3.16
CA THR A 61 12.84 12.65 2.54
C THR A 61 14.33 12.70 2.87
N SER A 62 15.13 13.32 1.99
CA SER A 62 16.58 13.46 2.19
C SER A 62 16.99 14.49 3.25
N PHE A 63 16.05 15.31 3.72
CA PHE A 63 16.31 16.46 4.59
C PHE A 63 15.95 16.21 6.06
N GLU A 64 15.47 15.01 6.40
CA GLU A 64 15.10 14.62 7.76
C GLU A 64 16.06 13.58 8.35
N ASN A 65 15.97 13.38 9.66
CA ASN A 65 16.70 12.33 10.36
C ASN A 65 15.71 11.24 10.80
N SER A 66 15.91 10.03 10.31
CA SER A 66 15.21 8.81 10.72
C SER A 66 16.10 7.94 11.61
N GLY A 67 15.52 6.94 12.28
CA GLY A 67 16.25 5.93 13.03
C GLY A 67 17.02 4.94 12.16
N ALA A 68 16.80 4.94 10.84
CA ALA A 68 17.49 4.11 9.88
C ALA A 68 17.48 4.70 8.46
N VAL A 69 18.44 4.29 7.64
CA VAL A 69 18.43 4.45 6.18
C VAL A 69 18.41 3.06 5.58
N LEU A 70 17.48 2.78 4.66
CA LEU A 70 17.40 1.49 3.98
C LEU A 70 17.72 1.63 2.50
N LYS A 71 18.81 0.97 2.08
CA LYS A 71 19.21 0.83 0.69
C LYS A 71 18.72 -0.48 0.10
N ALA A 72 18.85 -0.64 -1.22
CA ALA A 72 18.55 -1.90 -1.89
C ALA A 72 19.33 -3.09 -1.28
N GLU A 73 20.60 -2.91 -0.89
CA GLU A 73 21.37 -4.01 -0.28
C GLU A 73 20.80 -4.47 1.06
N ASP A 74 20.26 -3.55 1.86
CA ASP A 74 19.64 -3.88 3.15
C ASP A 74 18.37 -4.70 2.94
N LEU A 75 17.54 -4.31 1.98
CA LEU A 75 16.28 -4.96 1.63
C LEU A 75 16.47 -6.34 0.99
N ARG A 76 17.59 -6.57 0.30
CA ARG A 76 17.90 -7.82 -0.39
C ARG A 76 17.82 -9.05 0.52
N GLN A 77 18.10 -8.91 1.82
CA GLN A 77 18.02 -10.03 2.76
C GLN A 77 16.58 -10.51 3.04
N LEU A 78 15.56 -9.71 2.70
CA LEU A 78 14.15 -10.01 2.94
C LEU A 78 13.33 -10.20 1.67
N ILE A 79 13.82 -9.78 0.50
CA ILE A 79 13.04 -9.78 -0.75
C ILE A 79 12.50 -11.18 -1.12
N GLU A 80 13.28 -12.24 -0.89
CA GLU A 80 12.88 -13.62 -1.19
C GLU A 80 12.02 -14.26 -0.09
N HIS A 81 11.78 -13.58 1.03
CA HIS A 81 10.96 -14.13 2.10
C HIS A 81 9.54 -14.39 1.60
N LYS A 82 8.99 -15.58 1.88
CA LYS A 82 7.70 -16.04 1.33
C LYS A 82 6.49 -15.14 1.60
N ARG A 83 6.54 -14.34 2.68
CA ARG A 83 5.48 -13.36 3.04
C ARG A 83 5.75 -11.96 2.51
N VAL A 84 6.88 -11.74 1.82
CA VAL A 84 7.22 -10.47 1.16
C VAL A 84 6.79 -10.55 -0.30
N LEU A 85 5.84 -9.69 -0.67
CA LEU A 85 5.23 -9.66 -2.00
C LEU A 85 5.93 -8.66 -2.94
N GLY A 86 6.60 -7.66 -2.37
CA GLY A 86 7.49 -6.81 -3.13
C GLY A 86 7.92 -5.55 -2.43
N LEU A 87 8.00 -4.45 -3.18
CA LEU A 87 8.51 -3.16 -2.75
C LEU A 87 7.37 -2.15 -2.72
N GLY A 88 7.27 -1.36 -1.65
CA GLY A 88 6.33 -0.26 -1.60
C GLY A 88 6.09 0.24 -0.20
N GLU A 89 5.30 1.30 -0.06
CA GLU A 89 4.80 2.14 -1.17
C GLU A 89 5.88 3.07 -1.72
N LEU A 90 5.94 3.32 -3.04
CA LEU A 90 6.92 4.23 -3.66
C LEU A 90 6.50 5.71 -3.57
N MET A 91 6.65 6.29 -2.38
CA MET A 91 6.31 7.70 -2.12
C MET A 91 7.25 8.69 -2.80
N ASP A 92 8.52 8.33 -3.00
CA ASP A 92 9.49 9.15 -3.75
C ASP A 92 9.26 9.00 -5.26
N TYR A 93 8.04 9.33 -5.71
CA TYR A 93 7.70 9.41 -7.11
C TYR A 93 8.59 10.40 -7.89
N PRO A 94 9.09 11.53 -7.34
CA PRO A 94 10.08 12.34 -8.03
C PRO A 94 11.38 11.55 -8.28
N GLY A 95 11.87 10.80 -7.30
CA GLY A 95 13.01 9.91 -7.45
C GLY A 95 12.81 8.86 -8.55
N VAL A 96 11.59 8.31 -8.67
CA VAL A 96 11.25 7.41 -9.79
C VAL A 96 11.32 8.15 -11.14
N ILE A 97 10.63 9.29 -11.28
CA ILE A 97 10.51 10.04 -12.54
C ILE A 97 11.87 10.58 -13.01
N PHE A 98 12.67 11.10 -12.09
CA PHE A 98 13.97 11.72 -12.38
C PHE A 98 15.14 10.74 -12.29
N ARG A 99 14.88 9.45 -12.01
CA ARG A 99 15.87 8.36 -11.96
C ARG A 99 16.94 8.61 -10.90
N ASN A 100 16.51 8.83 -9.68
CA ASN A 100 17.40 8.80 -8.53
C ASN A 100 18.00 7.39 -8.37
N ASP A 101 19.33 7.30 -8.29
CA ASP A 101 20.04 6.00 -8.27
C ASP A 101 19.57 5.08 -7.14
N ASP A 102 19.33 5.60 -5.92
CA ASP A 102 18.89 4.78 -4.78
C ASP A 102 17.48 4.20 -4.98
N ILE A 103 16.58 4.98 -5.58
CA ILE A 103 15.23 4.52 -5.91
C ILE A 103 15.26 3.50 -7.05
N VAL A 104 16.08 3.76 -8.08
CA VAL A 104 16.26 2.84 -9.21
C VAL A 104 16.83 1.51 -8.73
N ASP A 105 17.84 1.51 -7.86
CA ASP A 105 18.43 0.28 -7.30
C ASP A 105 17.39 -0.58 -6.56
N LYS A 106 16.45 0.04 -5.83
CA LYS A 106 15.36 -0.67 -5.14
C LYS A 106 14.33 -1.23 -6.12
N ILE A 107 13.98 -0.47 -7.16
CA ILE A 107 13.09 -0.94 -8.22
C ILE A 107 13.71 -2.14 -8.95
N GLU A 108 14.99 -2.04 -9.32
CA GLU A 108 15.71 -3.15 -9.94
C GLU A 108 15.78 -4.38 -9.04
N LEU A 109 15.98 -4.19 -7.73
CA LEU A 109 15.95 -5.30 -6.77
C LEU A 109 14.62 -6.04 -6.83
N ALA A 110 13.49 -5.31 -6.82
CA ALA A 110 12.16 -5.93 -6.90
C ALA A 110 11.96 -6.67 -8.23
N GLN A 111 12.31 -6.02 -9.34
CA GLN A 111 12.18 -6.60 -10.68
C GLN A 111 13.03 -7.86 -10.86
N LYS A 112 14.29 -7.87 -10.38
CA LYS A 112 15.20 -9.03 -10.44
C LYS A 112 14.68 -10.27 -9.69
N HIS A 113 13.76 -10.08 -8.74
CA HIS A 113 13.17 -11.17 -7.94
C HIS A 113 11.68 -11.38 -8.25
N ASP A 114 11.20 -10.90 -9.41
CA ASP A 114 9.81 -11.01 -9.86
C ASP A 114 8.79 -10.51 -8.82
N LYS A 115 9.13 -9.41 -8.15
CA LYS A 115 8.30 -8.82 -7.10
C LYS A 115 7.46 -7.65 -7.60
N LEU A 116 6.33 -7.46 -6.93
CA LEU A 116 5.40 -6.37 -7.19
C LEU A 116 5.99 -5.04 -6.69
N ILE A 117 5.54 -3.94 -7.30
CA ILE A 117 5.93 -2.59 -6.91
C ILE A 117 4.66 -1.78 -6.66
N ASP A 118 4.42 -1.47 -5.38
CA ASP A 118 3.26 -0.69 -4.93
C ASP A 118 3.53 0.81 -5.00
N GLY A 119 2.53 1.56 -5.47
CA GLY A 119 2.66 2.98 -5.76
C GLY A 119 1.97 3.91 -4.76
N HIS A 120 2.49 5.13 -4.74
CA HIS A 120 2.02 6.30 -4.00
C HIS A 120 2.33 7.54 -4.85
N GLY A 121 1.37 7.94 -5.69
CA GLY A 121 1.55 9.00 -6.68
C GLY A 121 0.50 10.10 -6.55
N PRO A 122 0.50 10.89 -5.45
CA PRO A 122 -0.41 12.02 -5.34
C PRO A 122 -0.07 13.06 -6.42
N ASP A 123 -1.09 13.59 -7.08
CA ASP A 123 -0.99 14.65 -8.09
C ASP A 123 -0.14 14.37 -9.34
N ILE A 124 0.44 13.17 -9.52
CA ILE A 124 1.19 12.83 -10.75
C ILE A 124 0.24 12.76 -11.95
N ARG A 125 0.64 13.33 -13.09
CA ARG A 125 -0.19 13.39 -14.30
C ARG A 125 0.62 13.22 -15.58
N ASP A 126 -0.07 12.94 -16.67
CA ASP A 126 0.46 12.94 -18.03
C ASP A 126 1.79 12.15 -18.17
N ARG A 127 2.87 12.83 -18.57
CA ARG A 127 4.17 12.21 -18.84
C ARG A 127 4.85 11.68 -17.58
N GLU A 128 4.62 12.33 -16.45
CA GLU A 128 5.18 11.91 -15.16
C GLU A 128 4.50 10.62 -14.69
N LEU A 129 3.18 10.54 -14.80
CA LEU A 129 2.44 9.31 -14.55
C LEU A 129 2.90 8.18 -15.49
N ASN A 130 3.10 8.46 -16.78
CA ASN A 130 3.63 7.46 -17.71
C ASN A 130 5.03 6.96 -17.30
N ALA A 131 5.91 7.86 -16.85
CA ALA A 131 7.25 7.48 -16.37
C ALA A 131 7.15 6.59 -15.13
N TYR A 132 6.27 6.93 -14.19
CA TYR A 132 6.04 6.18 -12.96
C TYR A 132 5.54 4.75 -13.26
N VAL A 133 4.54 4.61 -14.13
CA VAL A 133 4.03 3.30 -14.57
C VAL A 133 5.09 2.52 -15.36
N ALA A 134 5.84 3.19 -16.23
CA ALA A 134 6.90 2.54 -17.03
C ALA A 134 8.06 2.02 -16.18
N ALA A 135 8.29 2.59 -14.99
CA ALA A 135 9.25 2.07 -14.01
C ALA A 135 8.79 0.74 -13.36
N GLY A 136 7.55 0.30 -13.63
CA GLY A 136 7.01 -0.96 -13.14
C GLY A 136 6.10 -0.82 -11.92
N VAL A 137 5.71 0.40 -11.55
CA VAL A 137 4.74 0.63 -10.47
C VAL A 137 3.34 0.25 -10.95
N ILE A 138 2.67 -0.63 -10.21
CA ILE A 138 1.43 -1.26 -10.69
C ILE A 138 0.18 -0.88 -9.89
N THR A 139 0.31 -0.31 -8.69
CA THR A 139 -0.83 0.07 -7.84
C THR A 139 -0.83 1.56 -7.52
N GLU A 140 -1.99 2.09 -7.16
CA GLU A 140 -2.17 3.47 -6.68
C GLU A 140 -3.30 3.52 -5.64
N HIS A 141 -3.11 4.24 -4.53
CA HIS A 141 -4.16 4.51 -3.53
C HIS A 141 -4.39 6.01 -3.27
N GLU A 142 -3.58 6.91 -3.85
CA GLU A 142 -3.65 8.37 -3.64
C GLU A 142 -4.68 9.10 -4.51
N CYS A 143 -5.43 8.38 -5.35
CA CYS A 143 -6.47 9.00 -6.17
C CYS A 143 -7.50 9.74 -5.32
N SER A 144 -7.71 11.02 -5.60
CA SER A 144 -8.70 11.84 -4.91
C SER A 144 -9.93 12.14 -5.77
N THR A 145 -9.79 12.01 -7.09
CA THR A 145 -10.87 12.21 -8.06
C THR A 145 -11.10 10.97 -8.92
N VAL A 146 -12.31 10.88 -9.51
CA VAL A 146 -12.62 9.83 -10.49
C VAL A 146 -11.75 9.98 -11.75
N ASP A 147 -11.42 11.20 -12.15
CA ASP A 147 -10.58 11.43 -13.33
C ASP A 147 -9.17 10.88 -13.13
N GLU A 148 -8.54 11.15 -11.97
CA GLU A 148 -7.26 10.54 -11.61
C GLU A 148 -7.35 9.02 -11.64
N MET A 149 -8.37 8.44 -10.99
CA MET A 149 -8.59 6.99 -11.00
C MET A 149 -8.67 6.43 -12.43
N LEU A 150 -9.43 7.09 -13.32
CA LEU A 150 -9.60 6.64 -14.71
C LEU A 150 -8.30 6.76 -15.50
N ASP A 151 -7.48 7.79 -15.26
CA ASP A 151 -6.18 7.93 -15.92
C ASP A 151 -5.22 6.79 -15.55
N ARG A 152 -5.15 6.41 -14.27
CA ARG A 152 -4.34 5.27 -13.82
C ARG A 152 -4.88 3.94 -14.35
N LEU A 153 -6.20 3.76 -14.38
CA LEU A 153 -6.83 2.57 -14.95
C LEU A 153 -6.54 2.42 -16.46
N ARG A 154 -6.54 3.52 -17.22
CA ARG A 154 -6.20 3.54 -18.65
C ARG A 154 -4.76 3.09 -18.91
N LEU A 155 -3.86 3.35 -17.96
CA LEU A 155 -2.46 2.89 -18.01
C LEU A 155 -2.29 1.47 -17.46
N GLY A 156 -3.38 0.81 -17.04
CA GLY A 156 -3.35 -0.58 -16.60
C GLY A 156 -2.95 -0.78 -15.14
N MET A 157 -2.91 0.28 -14.34
CA MET A 157 -2.69 0.17 -12.90
C MET A 157 -3.90 -0.45 -12.18
N TYR A 158 -3.65 -0.97 -10.98
CA TYR A 158 -4.69 -1.32 -10.02
C TYR A 158 -4.95 -0.15 -9.08
N ILE A 159 -6.22 0.13 -8.81
CA ILE A 159 -6.62 1.19 -7.89
C ILE A 159 -6.99 0.57 -6.55
N LEU A 160 -6.30 0.99 -5.51
CA LEU A 160 -6.56 0.62 -4.13
C LEU A 160 -7.42 1.75 -3.51
N ILE A 161 -8.74 1.59 -3.59
CA ILE A 161 -9.71 2.58 -3.12
C ILE A 161 -9.68 2.64 -1.59
N ARG A 162 -9.10 3.72 -1.05
CA ARG A 162 -8.87 3.88 0.38
C ARG A 162 -10.07 4.41 1.15
N GLN A 163 -10.21 3.88 2.36
CA GLN A 163 -11.09 4.42 3.39
C GLN A 163 -10.39 4.26 4.76
N GLY A 164 -9.49 5.19 5.04
CA GLY A 164 -8.74 5.28 6.28
C GLY A 164 -9.37 6.20 7.32
N SER A 165 -8.59 6.47 8.36
CA SER A 165 -8.96 7.43 9.41
C SER A 165 -8.89 8.87 8.90
N ALA A 166 -7.75 9.23 8.28
CA ALA A 166 -7.48 10.57 7.76
C ALA A 166 -7.90 10.73 6.29
N ALA A 167 -7.54 9.76 5.45
CA ALA A 167 -7.83 9.81 4.02
C ALA A 167 -9.04 8.94 3.65
N ARG A 168 -10.08 9.55 3.06
CA ARG A 168 -11.39 8.93 2.82
C ARG A 168 -11.86 9.23 1.40
N ASN A 169 -11.54 8.35 0.46
CA ASN A 169 -11.78 8.57 -0.97
C ASN A 169 -12.85 7.65 -1.54
N LEU A 170 -13.25 6.61 -0.81
CA LEU A 170 -14.18 5.59 -1.28
C LEU A 170 -15.47 6.18 -1.84
N GLU A 171 -16.17 7.06 -1.11
CA GLU A 171 -17.45 7.61 -1.56
C GLU A 171 -17.35 8.34 -2.90
N THR A 172 -16.22 8.99 -3.17
CA THR A 172 -15.94 9.65 -4.44
C THR A 172 -15.61 8.63 -5.52
N LEU A 173 -14.62 7.76 -5.26
CA LEU A 173 -14.06 6.88 -6.28
C LEU A 173 -15.02 5.77 -6.73
N VAL A 174 -15.86 5.25 -5.82
CA VAL A 174 -16.82 4.19 -6.18
C VAL A 174 -17.83 4.64 -7.24
N ARG A 175 -18.07 5.95 -7.40
CA ARG A 175 -18.93 6.50 -8.46
C ARG A 175 -18.36 6.32 -9.86
N GLY A 176 -17.04 6.12 -9.98
CA GLY A 176 -16.36 5.84 -11.24
C GLY A 176 -16.24 4.34 -11.55
N LEU A 177 -16.75 3.45 -10.69
CA LEU A 177 -16.71 2.02 -10.95
C LEU A 177 -17.71 1.61 -12.03
N THR A 178 -17.28 0.73 -12.91
CA THR A 178 -18.08 0.08 -13.93
C THR A 178 -17.79 -1.42 -13.94
N LYS A 179 -18.64 -2.21 -14.59
CA LYS A 179 -18.42 -3.67 -14.72
C LYS A 179 -17.12 -4.00 -15.43
N GLU A 180 -16.67 -3.13 -16.33
CA GLU A 180 -15.49 -3.30 -17.15
C GLU A 180 -14.19 -2.96 -16.40
N ASN A 181 -14.24 -2.00 -15.48
CA ASN A 181 -13.05 -1.52 -14.76
C ASN A 181 -12.87 -2.13 -13.37
N MET A 182 -13.94 -2.62 -12.72
CA MET A 182 -13.91 -3.07 -11.32
C MET A 182 -12.90 -4.19 -11.06
N ARG A 183 -12.57 -5.01 -12.06
CA ARG A 183 -11.53 -6.06 -11.96
C ARG A 183 -10.13 -5.53 -11.64
N ARG A 184 -9.90 -4.22 -11.80
CA ARG A 184 -8.64 -3.54 -11.45
C ARG A 184 -8.78 -2.66 -10.20
N CYS A 185 -9.92 -2.68 -9.53
CA CYS A 185 -10.16 -1.91 -8.31
C CYS A 185 -10.21 -2.86 -7.11
N LEU A 186 -9.47 -2.51 -6.07
CA LEU A 186 -9.45 -3.20 -4.79
C LEU A 186 -9.75 -2.18 -3.69
N PHE A 187 -10.09 -2.65 -2.50
CA PHE A 187 -10.17 -1.78 -1.33
C PHE A 187 -8.88 -1.84 -0.53
N CYS A 188 -8.48 -0.72 0.05
CA CYS A 188 -7.49 -0.66 1.12
C CYS A 188 -8.00 0.24 2.25
N THR A 189 -7.41 0.12 3.43
CA THR A 189 -7.67 1.08 4.50
C THR A 189 -6.65 2.18 4.55
N ASP A 190 -5.47 1.97 3.94
CA ASP A 190 -4.30 2.79 4.24
C ASP A 190 -4.14 2.85 5.77
N ASP A 191 -3.91 4.02 6.34
CA ASP A 191 -3.90 4.21 7.79
C ASP A 191 -5.27 4.19 8.48
N LYS A 192 -5.34 3.40 9.57
CA LYS A 192 -6.43 3.46 10.55
C LYS A 192 -5.97 3.53 12.00
N HIS A 193 -6.65 4.35 12.78
CA HIS A 193 -6.56 4.36 14.24
C HIS A 193 -7.35 3.19 14.86
N PRO A 194 -6.92 2.68 16.03
CA PRO A 194 -7.67 1.66 16.77
C PRO A 194 -9.13 1.99 17.00
N GLU A 195 -9.41 3.24 17.37
CA GLU A 195 -10.78 3.70 17.66
C GLU A 195 -11.67 3.55 16.43
N ASP A 196 -11.22 4.01 15.27
CA ASP A 196 -11.98 3.87 14.02
C ASP A 196 -12.18 2.40 13.62
N ILE A 197 -11.19 1.52 13.85
CA ILE A 197 -11.36 0.08 13.61
C ILE A 197 -12.43 -0.51 14.52
N LEU A 198 -12.46 -0.10 15.79
CA LEU A 198 -13.44 -0.60 16.77
C LEU A 198 -14.84 -0.05 16.52
N VAL A 199 -14.97 1.21 16.15
CA VAL A 199 -16.26 1.89 15.95
C VAL A 199 -16.80 1.59 14.55
N THR A 200 -16.01 1.85 13.51
CA THR A 200 -16.47 1.82 12.12
C THR A 200 -16.06 0.56 11.38
N GLY A 201 -15.00 -0.14 11.81
CA GLY A 201 -14.50 -1.35 11.16
C GLY A 201 -13.24 -1.12 10.31
N HIS A 202 -12.76 -2.19 9.70
CA HIS A 202 -11.56 -2.23 8.87
C HIS A 202 -11.95 -2.21 7.38
N ILE A 203 -11.56 -3.22 6.59
CA ILE A 203 -11.94 -3.36 5.18
C ILE A 203 -13.42 -3.74 5.02
N ASP A 204 -14.03 -4.34 6.05
CA ASP A 204 -15.47 -4.61 6.09
C ASP A 204 -16.29 -3.32 5.97
N ASN A 205 -15.76 -2.21 6.48
CA ASN A 205 -16.39 -0.90 6.34
C ASN A 205 -16.35 -0.39 4.91
N ASN A 206 -15.26 -0.64 4.17
CA ASN A 206 -15.17 -0.28 2.76
C ASN A 206 -16.28 -0.98 1.96
N VAL A 207 -16.46 -2.28 2.19
CA VAL A 207 -17.52 -3.06 1.54
C VAL A 207 -18.91 -2.51 1.89
N ARG A 208 -19.21 -2.27 3.17
CA ARG A 208 -20.50 -1.69 3.59
C ARG A 208 -20.74 -0.31 2.97
N LEU A 209 -19.72 0.53 2.89
CA LEU A 209 -19.83 1.86 2.29
C LEU A 209 -20.01 1.80 0.77
N ALA A 210 -19.34 0.88 0.08
CA ALA A 210 -19.52 0.68 -1.35
C ALA A 210 -20.96 0.27 -1.66
N ILE A 211 -21.51 -0.69 -0.91
CA ILE A 211 -22.91 -1.12 -1.03
C ILE A 211 -23.87 0.05 -0.74
N LYS A 212 -23.61 0.83 0.32
CA LYS A 212 -24.39 2.03 0.65
C LYS A 212 -24.38 3.07 -0.49
N ASN A 213 -23.30 3.11 -1.27
CA ASN A 213 -23.14 3.98 -2.45
C ASN A 213 -23.59 3.33 -3.77
N GLY A 214 -24.33 2.23 -3.70
CA GLY A 214 -25.00 1.64 -4.86
C GLY A 214 -24.19 0.58 -5.62
N ILE A 215 -23.05 0.13 -5.09
CA ILE A 215 -22.33 -1.01 -5.65
C ILE A 215 -23.06 -2.31 -5.29
N ASP A 216 -23.34 -3.13 -6.29
CA ASP A 216 -23.95 -4.45 -6.10
C ASP A 216 -22.95 -5.39 -5.39
N PRO A 217 -23.33 -6.03 -4.26
CA PRO A 217 -22.44 -6.93 -3.52
C PRO A 217 -22.05 -8.22 -4.27
N ILE A 218 -22.67 -8.55 -5.41
CA ILE A 218 -22.49 -9.83 -6.12
C ILE A 218 -22.04 -9.65 -7.58
N SER A 219 -22.03 -8.43 -8.12
CA SER A 219 -21.86 -8.15 -9.56
C SER A 219 -20.54 -8.60 -10.18
#